data_AF-A0A2V7VGQ8-F1
#
_entry.id   AF-A0A2V7VGQ8-F1
#
_cell.length_a   1.000
_cell.length_b   1.000
_cell.length_c   1.000
_cell.angle_alpha   90.00
_cell.angle_beta   90.00
_cell.angle_gamma   90.00
#
_symmetry.space_group_name_H-M   'P 1'
#
loop_
_entity.id
_entity.type
_entity.pdbx_description
1 polymer ?
#
loop_
_entity_poly.entity_id
_entity_poly.type
_entity_poly.pdbx_seq_one_letter_code
_entity_poly.pdbx_strand_id
1 'polypeptide(L)'
;INDVKWQAGWPVSSDPRTDLTAPELLLEIPPDWDVLCQAAPRVAEAWHGKVRAAFQAYLSRGYVAADFAPTEEGGRRRPLYLLRKA
;
A
#
# COMPACT_ATOMS: atom_id res chain seq x y z
N ILE A 1 -2.46 -6.44 -3.19
CA ILE A 1 -1.00 -6.56 -3.45
C ILE A 1 -0.31 -6.93 -2.15
N ASN A 2 -0.48 -6.08 -1.14
CA ASN A 2 -0.13 -6.33 0.26
C ASN A 2 -1.38 -6.68 1.07
N ASP A 3 -1.16 -7.26 2.26
CA ASP A 3 -2.15 -7.36 3.32
C ASP A 3 -1.70 -6.45 4.47
N VAL A 4 -2.64 -5.73 5.09
CA VAL A 4 -2.33 -4.79 6.18
C VAL A 4 -2.91 -5.30 7.49
N LYS A 5 -2.07 -5.33 8.53
CA LYS A 5 -2.46 -5.70 9.89
C LYS A 5 -2.13 -4.56 10.83
N TRP A 6 -2.92 -4.41 11.89
CA TRP A 6 -2.64 -3.42 12.91
C TRP A 6 -1.93 -4.07 14.09
N GLN A 7 -0.76 -3.54 14.44
CA GLN A 7 0.09 -4.06 15.51
C GLN A 7 0.55 -2.90 16.38
N ALA A 8 0.34 -3.01 17.70
CA ALA A 8 0.69 -1.96 18.66
C ALA A 8 0.17 -0.56 18.27
N GLY A 9 -1.03 -0.48 17.69
CA GLY A 9 -1.65 0.78 17.28
C GLY A 9 -1.24 1.29 15.89
N TRP A 10 -0.31 0.64 15.19
CA TRP A 10 0.18 1.07 13.88
C TRP A 10 -0.24 0.11 12.75
N PRO A 11 -0.54 0.62 11.55
CA PRO A 11 -0.72 -0.22 10.37
C PRO A 11 0.63 -0.80 9.94
N VAL A 12 0.67 -2.09 9.63
CA VAL A 12 1.86 -2.83 9.18
C VAL A 12 1.50 -3.57 7.90
N SER A 13 2.15 -3.20 6.80
CA SER A 13 2.04 -3.91 5.52
C SER A 13 2.84 -5.21 5.54
N SER A 14 2.30 -6.27 4.94
CA SER A 14 3.09 -7.41 4.47
C SER A 14 4.11 -6.98 3.42
N ASP A 15 5.06 -7.85 3.09
CA ASP A 15 5.80 -7.69 1.84
C ASP A 15 4.83 -7.74 0.64
N PRO A 16 5.01 -6.88 -0.37
CA PRO A 16 4.12 -6.86 -1.51
C PRO A 16 4.33 -8.13 -2.35
N ARG A 17 3.24 -8.78 -2.74
CA ARG A 17 3.29 -9.80 -3.81
C ARG A 17 3.63 -9.08 -5.12
N THR A 18 4.68 -9.49 -5.81
CA THR A 18 5.19 -8.83 -7.03
C THR A 18 4.96 -9.61 -8.31
N ASP A 19 4.30 -10.75 -8.24
CA ASP A 19 4.11 -11.75 -9.29
C ASP A 19 2.65 -11.93 -9.72
N LEU A 20 1.71 -11.16 -9.15
CA LEU A 20 0.29 -11.22 -9.54
C LEU A 20 0.10 -10.80 -11.01
N THR A 21 -0.95 -11.34 -11.64
CA THR A 21 -1.23 -11.17 -13.08
C THR A 21 -2.65 -10.69 -13.39
N ALA A 22 -3.42 -10.30 -12.38
CA ALA A 22 -4.78 -9.82 -12.60
C ALA A 22 -4.81 -8.48 -13.38
N PRO A 23 -5.89 -8.19 -14.13
CA PRO A 23 -6.04 -6.91 -14.85
C PRO A 23 -6.01 -5.69 -13.92
N GLU A 24 -6.54 -5.86 -12.72
CA GLU A 24 -6.64 -4.84 -11.68
C GLU A 24 -6.06 -5.39 -10.38
N LEU A 25 -5.22 -4.58 -9.73
CA LEU A 25 -4.56 -4.92 -8.49
C LEU A 25 -4.65 -3.75 -7.53
N LEU A 26 -5.03 -4.03 -6.28
CA LEU A 26 -5.12 -3.02 -5.23
C LEU A 26 -3.85 -3.00 -4.40
N LEU A 27 -3.28 -1.81 -4.19
CA LEU A 27 -2.18 -1.56 -3.25
C LEU A 27 -2.69 -0.67 -2.12
N GLU A 28 -2.69 -1.19 -0.90
CA GLU A 28 -2.98 -0.37 0.28
C GLU A 28 -1.76 0.46 0.65
N ILE A 29 -1.99 1.72 1.02
CA ILE A 29 -0.98 2.66 1.50
C ILE A 29 -1.27 3.01 2.97
N PRO A 30 -0.29 3.48 3.75
CA PRO A 30 -0.54 3.81 5.14
C PRO A 30 -1.51 4.99 5.24
N PRO A 31 -2.58 4.90 6.05
CA PRO A 31 -3.37 6.08 6.42
C PRO A 31 -2.52 7.03 7.25
N ASP A 32 -2.88 8.32 7.22
CA ASP A 32 -2.32 9.37 8.08
C ASP A 32 -0.78 9.39 8.11
N TRP A 33 -0.19 9.43 6.90
CA TRP A 33 1.25 9.32 6.68
C TRP A 33 2.09 10.24 7.57
N ASP A 34 1.67 11.50 7.72
CA ASP A 34 2.39 12.47 8.55
C ASP A 34 2.44 12.06 10.03
N VAL A 35 1.34 11.49 10.54
CA VAL A 35 1.28 10.96 11.91
C VAL A 35 2.20 9.75 12.05
N LEU A 36 2.18 8.84 11.07
CA LEU A 36 3.04 7.67 11.07
C LEU A 36 4.53 8.06 11.06
N CYS A 37 4.90 9.06 10.26
CA CYS A 37 6.27 9.58 10.19
C CYS A 37 6.73 10.19 11.51
N GLN A 38 5.87 10.92 12.21
CA GLN A 38 6.21 11.58 13.46
C GLN A 38 6.27 10.60 14.64
N ALA A 39 5.27 9.72 14.75
CA ALA A 39 5.08 8.87 15.92
C ALA A 39 5.74 7.49 15.81
N ALA A 40 5.94 6.97 14.60
CA ALA A 40 6.57 5.66 14.36
C ALA A 40 7.48 5.65 13.11
N PRO A 41 8.61 6.39 13.12
CA PRO A 41 9.48 6.54 11.95
C PRO A 41 9.95 5.22 11.32
N ARG A 42 10.21 4.19 12.13
CA ARG A 42 10.62 2.86 11.63
C ARG A 42 9.50 2.15 10.87
N VAL A 43 8.25 2.34 11.31
CA VAL A 43 7.08 1.79 10.64
C VAL A 43 6.85 2.53 9.33
N ALA A 44 6.99 3.86 9.34
CA ALA A 44 6.94 4.68 8.12
C ALA A 44 7.99 4.25 7.09
N GLU A 45 9.26 4.10 7.49
CA GLU A 45 10.33 3.67 6.59
C GLU A 45 10.05 2.29 5.97
N ALA A 46 9.59 1.33 6.77
CA ALA A 46 9.20 0.01 6.28
C ALA A 46 8.05 0.08 5.27
N TRP A 47 7.07 0.96 5.51
CA TRP A 47 5.99 1.23 4.57
C TRP A 47 6.49 1.83 3.26
N HIS A 48 7.35 2.85 3.34
CA HIS A 48 7.90 3.52 2.16
C HIS A 48 8.65 2.53 1.27
N GLY A 49 9.50 1.68 1.85
CA GLY A 49 10.21 0.63 1.13
C GLY A 49 9.28 -0.36 0.43
N LYS A 50 8.22 -0.82 1.12
CA LYS A 50 7.25 -1.78 0.58
C LYS A 50 6.39 -1.20 -0.54
N VAL A 51 5.90 0.02 -0.38
CA VAL A 51 5.13 0.73 -1.41
C VAL A 51 6.01 0.99 -2.64
N ARG A 52 7.25 1.43 -2.43
CA ARG A 52 8.23 1.59 -3.52
C ARG A 52 8.47 0.29 -4.27
N ALA A 53 8.69 -0.82 -3.58
CA ALA A 53 8.91 -2.12 -4.19
C ALA A 53 7.69 -2.59 -5.01
N ALA A 54 6.48 -2.40 -4.49
CA ALA A 54 5.24 -2.71 -5.21
C ALA A 54 5.12 -1.91 -6.51
N PHE A 55 5.31 -0.59 -6.44
CA PHE A 55 5.25 0.26 -7.64
C PHE A 55 6.33 -0.11 -8.65
N GLN A 56 7.58 -0.26 -8.23
CA GLN A 56 8.68 -0.65 -9.14
C GLN A 56 8.37 -1.97 -9.86
N ALA A 57 7.86 -2.97 -9.14
CA ALA A 57 7.52 -4.27 -9.71
C ALA A 57 6.39 -4.19 -10.73
N TYR A 58 5.28 -3.51 -10.42
CA TYR A 58 4.12 -3.50 -11.31
C TYR A 58 4.23 -2.49 -12.45
N LEU A 59 4.79 -1.30 -12.19
CA LEU A 59 4.97 -0.29 -13.24
C LEU A 59 5.94 -0.80 -14.33
N SER A 60 7.01 -1.50 -13.97
CA SER A 60 7.90 -2.14 -14.96
C SER A 60 7.26 -3.26 -15.77
N ARG A 61 6.13 -3.81 -15.29
CA ARG A 61 5.34 -4.86 -15.95
C ARG A 61 4.14 -4.32 -16.75
N GLY A 62 4.11 -3.00 -16.98
CA GLY A 62 3.08 -2.32 -17.77
C GLY A 62 1.79 -1.98 -17.02
N TYR A 63 1.80 -2.03 -15.68
CA TYR A 63 0.69 -1.49 -14.90
C TYR A 63 0.83 0.03 -14.77
N VAL A 64 -0.29 0.71 -14.58
CA VAL A 64 -0.37 2.14 -14.25
C VAL A 64 -1.21 2.35 -13.01
N ALA A 65 -0.86 3.34 -12.18
CA ALA A 65 -1.72 3.78 -11.09
C ALA A 65 -2.89 4.56 -11.68
N ALA A 66 -4.04 3.89 -11.81
CA ALA A 66 -5.19 4.38 -12.56
C ALA A 66 -6.18 5.16 -11.69
N ASP A 67 -6.26 4.85 -10.39
CA ASP A 67 -7.21 5.48 -9.48
C ASP A 67 -6.73 5.41 -8.02
N PHE A 68 -7.38 6.18 -7.16
CA PHE A 68 -7.18 6.21 -5.72
C PHE A 68 -8.52 6.17 -4.97
N ALA A 69 -8.70 5.15 -4.13
CA ALA A 69 -9.91 4.95 -3.34
C ALA A 69 -9.62 5.15 -1.84
N PRO A 70 -10.07 6.26 -1.22
CA PRO A 70 -10.00 6.45 0.22
C PRO A 70 -11.14 5.67 0.89
N THR A 71 -10.98 4.36 1.04
CA THR A 71 -11.98 3.49 1.66
C THR A 71 -11.86 3.46 3.19
N GLU A 72 -12.84 2.87 3.87
CA GLU A 72 -12.80 2.59 5.30
C GLU A 72 -13.14 1.11 5.55
N GLU A 73 -12.49 0.52 6.55
CA GLU A 73 -12.73 -0.86 6.97
C GLU A 73 -12.63 -0.95 8.50
N GLY A 74 -13.68 -1.48 9.15
CA GLY A 74 -13.71 -1.61 10.62
C GLY A 74 -13.52 -0.29 11.38
N GLY A 75 -13.99 0.83 10.82
CA GLY A 75 -13.83 2.18 11.38
C GLY A 75 -12.43 2.78 11.22
N ARG A 76 -11.58 2.18 10.39
CA ARG A 76 -10.23 2.67 10.09
C ARG A 76 -10.10 3.02 8.62
N ARG A 77 -9.38 4.11 8.34
CA ARG A 77 -9.07 4.52 6.97
C ARG A 77 -8.21 3.46 6.29
N ARG A 78 -8.61 3.11 5.08
CA ARG A 78 -7.98 2.13 4.22
C ARG A 78 -7.79 2.71 2.80
N PRO A 79 -6.82 3.63 2.63
CA PRO A 79 -6.55 4.21 1.32
C PRO A 79 -5.88 3.18 0.39
N LEU A 80 -6.40 3.08 -0.84
CA LEU A 80 -5.96 2.12 -1.84
C LEU A 80 -5.61 2.82 -3.15
N TYR A 81 -4.50 2.43 -3.78
CA TYR A 81 -4.29 2.67 -5.22
C TYR A 81 -4.81 1.50 -6.03
N LEU A 82 -5.48 1.80 -7.14
CA LEU A 82 -5.80 0.86 -8.19
C LEU A 82 -4.68 0.85 -9.22
N LEU A 83 -4.01 -0.30 -9.37
CA LEU A 83 -3.08 -0.55 -10.46
C LEU A 83 -3.81 -1.32 -11.57
N ARG A 84 -3.85 -0.76 -12.78
CA ARG A 84 -4.47 -1.39 -13.93
C ARG A 84 -3.42 -1.74 -14.98
N LYS A 85 -3.51 -2.94 -15.54
CA LYS A 85 -2.69 -3.33 -16.69
C LYS A 85 -3.08 -2.48 -17.90
N ALA A 86 -2.11 -1.77 -18.48
CA ALA A 86 -2.30 -1.03 -19.73
C ALA A 86 -2.40 -1.98 -20.94
#